data_AF-A0A8C2BXP6-F1
#
_entry.id   AF-A0A8C2BXP6-F1
#
_cell.length_a   1.000
_cell.length_b   1.000
_cell.length_c   1.000
_cell.angle_alpha   90.00
_cell.angle_beta   90.00
_cell.angle_gamma   90.00
#
_symmetry.space_group_name_H-M   'P 1'
#
loop_
_entity.id
_entity.type
_entity.pdbx_description
1 polymer ?
#
loop_
_entity_poly.entity_id
_entity_poly.type
_entity_poly.pdbx_seq_one_letter_code
_entity_poly.pdbx_strand_id
1 'polypeptide(L)'
;PHTCPFPGLPAGVLEMRVKEGSKIRNLMGFAMARMQDEARDAGQTGLRQVVFTGSGRAVTKTITCAEIMKRKLGGLHQMTKLQYKGLREVWESQDEGDSEVTVHRTLPSISILLSKDPLDPLEPGYQPPENSLWEERSGGDPQNRFRSMQTSQMDINQMLHRC
;
A
#
# COMPACT_ATOMS: atom_id res chain seq x y z
N PRO A 1 -13.52 14.92 -15.44
CA PRO A 1 -12.71 15.01 -14.20
C PRO A 1 -12.92 13.81 -13.28
N HIS A 2 -11.88 13.00 -13.04
CA HIS A 2 -11.93 11.92 -12.06
C HIS A 2 -11.77 12.52 -10.67
N THR A 3 -12.82 12.51 -9.86
CA THR A 3 -12.79 12.93 -8.46
C THR A 3 -12.17 11.84 -7.60
N CYS A 4 -11.30 12.22 -6.66
CA CYS A 4 -10.81 11.34 -5.62
C CYS A 4 -12.02 10.91 -4.76
N PRO A 5 -12.26 9.61 -4.50
CA PRO A 5 -13.46 9.16 -3.81
C PRO A 5 -13.41 9.37 -2.29
N PHE A 6 -12.37 10.01 -1.78
CA PHE A 6 -12.21 10.34 -0.36
C PHE A 6 -12.52 11.83 -0.16
N PRO A 7 -13.71 12.18 0.37
CA PRO A 7 -14.04 13.57 0.67
C PRO A 7 -13.19 14.07 1.84
N GLY A 8 -12.88 15.38 1.86
CA GLY A 8 -12.25 16.02 3.02
C GLY A 8 -10.79 15.64 3.27
N LEU A 9 -10.08 15.09 2.28
CA LEU A 9 -8.65 14.85 2.43
C LEU A 9 -7.89 16.18 2.64
N PRO A 10 -6.88 16.20 3.54
CA PRO A 10 -6.08 17.39 3.80
C PRO A 10 -5.27 17.81 2.56
N ALA A 11 -4.89 19.09 2.49
CA ALA A 11 -3.92 19.54 1.50
C ALA A 11 -2.59 18.79 1.71
N GLY A 12 -2.07 18.15 0.65
CA GLY A 12 -0.81 17.41 0.72
C GLY A 12 -0.92 15.88 0.64
N VAL A 13 -2.09 15.31 0.33
CA VAL A 13 -2.17 13.87 0.00
C VAL A 13 -1.47 13.58 -1.33
N LEU A 14 -0.63 12.55 -1.36
CA LEU A 14 -0.02 12.08 -2.60
C LEU A 14 -1.00 11.22 -3.41
N GLU A 15 -1.35 11.64 -4.63
CA GLU A 15 -2.15 10.82 -5.53
C GLU A 15 -1.29 10.00 -6.51
N MET A 16 -1.43 8.68 -6.45
CA MET A 16 -0.72 7.71 -7.30
C MET A 16 -1.72 6.99 -8.22
N ARG A 17 -1.69 7.32 -9.52
CA ARG A 17 -2.53 6.67 -10.53
C ARG A 17 -1.83 5.45 -11.11
N VAL A 18 -2.37 4.29 -10.83
CA VAL A 18 -1.88 3.00 -11.32
C VAL A 18 -2.60 2.66 -12.62
N LYS A 19 -1.81 2.49 -13.68
CA LYS A 19 -2.26 2.09 -15.00
C LYS A 19 -1.68 0.72 -15.37
N GLU A 20 -2.21 0.13 -16.43
CA GLU A 20 -1.68 -1.10 -17.03
C GLU A 20 -0.18 -1.00 -17.35
N GLY A 21 0.28 0.12 -17.89
CA GLY A 21 1.70 0.32 -18.21
C GLY A 21 2.59 0.68 -17.00
N SER A 22 2.01 1.00 -15.84
CA SER A 22 2.78 1.47 -14.68
C SER A 22 3.76 0.41 -14.19
N LYS A 23 5.01 0.83 -13.95
CA LYS A 23 6.05 -0.02 -13.36
C LYS A 23 6.01 0.13 -11.85
N ILE A 24 5.71 -0.97 -11.13
CA ILE A 24 5.56 -0.97 -9.66
C ILE A 24 6.81 -0.37 -8.99
N ARG A 25 8.02 -0.76 -9.43
CA ARG A 25 9.29 -0.25 -8.89
C ARG A 25 9.35 1.28 -8.90
N ASN A 26 8.92 1.92 -9.98
CA ASN A 26 8.95 3.37 -10.12
C ASN A 26 7.90 4.03 -9.22
N LEU A 27 6.67 3.49 -9.19
CA LEU A 27 5.61 3.98 -8.31
C LEU A 27 6.03 3.92 -6.85
N MET A 28 6.60 2.78 -6.43
CA MET A 28 7.03 2.55 -5.07
C MET A 28 8.24 3.42 -4.69
N GLY A 29 9.26 3.51 -5.55
CA GLY A 29 10.40 4.38 -5.31
C GLY A 29 9.99 5.83 -5.07
N PHE A 30 9.06 6.35 -5.87
CA PHE A 30 8.53 7.70 -5.69
C PHE A 30 7.68 7.85 -4.43
N ALA A 31 6.70 6.96 -4.24
CA ALA A 31 5.77 7.09 -3.12
C ALA A 31 6.45 6.89 -1.77
N MET A 32 7.38 5.93 -1.66
CA MET A 32 8.13 5.68 -0.42
C MET A 32 9.03 6.84 -0.07
N ALA A 33 9.76 7.40 -1.04
CA ALA A 33 10.63 8.55 -0.81
C ALA A 33 9.87 9.74 -0.22
N ARG A 34 8.60 9.93 -0.58
CA ARG A 34 7.76 11.03 -0.05
C ARG A 34 7.07 10.72 1.26
N MET A 35 6.76 9.45 1.52
CA MET A 35 6.12 9.01 2.75
C MET A 35 7.13 8.74 3.88
N GLN A 36 8.40 8.45 3.57
CA GLN A 36 9.48 8.21 4.56
C GLN A 36 10.22 9.48 4.98
N ASP A 37 10.00 10.61 4.31
CA ASP A 37 10.79 11.81 4.55
C ASP A 37 10.39 12.48 5.87
N GLU A 38 11.01 12.07 6.97
CA GLU A 38 10.86 12.73 8.26
C GLU A 38 11.69 14.02 8.25
N ALA A 39 11.09 15.11 7.79
CA ALA A 39 11.54 16.50 7.92
C ALA A 39 13.06 16.76 7.77
N ARG A 40 13.50 17.00 6.53
CA ARG A 40 14.90 17.41 6.24
C ARG A 40 15.20 18.87 6.59
N ASP A 41 14.16 19.67 6.84
CA ASP A 41 14.28 21.07 7.24
C ASP A 41 13.14 21.44 8.18
N ALA A 42 13.36 22.42 9.04
CA ALA A 42 12.48 22.89 10.12
C ALA A 42 11.12 23.51 9.67
N GLY A 43 10.56 23.04 8.56
CA GLY A 43 9.26 23.48 8.04
C GLY A 43 8.58 22.54 7.02
N GLN A 44 9.16 21.40 6.64
CA GLN A 44 8.52 20.46 5.69
C GLN A 44 8.41 19.06 6.29
N THR A 45 7.25 18.75 6.88
CA THR A 45 6.91 17.39 7.30
C THR A 45 6.67 16.50 6.08
N GLY A 46 7.21 15.29 6.06
CA GLY A 46 6.91 14.29 5.01
C GLY A 46 5.43 14.05 4.84
N LEU A 47 5.07 13.52 3.66
CA LEU A 47 3.68 13.25 3.37
C LEU A 47 3.14 12.18 4.32
N ARG A 48 1.98 12.46 4.89
CA ARG A 48 1.33 11.57 5.87
C ARG A 48 0.34 10.62 5.23
N GLN A 49 -0.04 10.87 3.98
CA GLN A 49 -1.08 10.17 3.27
C GLN A 49 -0.76 9.97 1.80
N VAL A 50 -1.14 8.81 1.27
CA VAL A 50 -1.06 8.48 -0.15
C VAL A 50 -2.34 7.76 -0.59
N VAL A 51 -2.82 8.09 -1.78
CA VAL A 51 -3.96 7.44 -2.43
C VAL A 51 -3.49 6.72 -3.68
N PHE A 52 -3.68 5.41 -3.74
CA PHE A 52 -3.51 4.61 -4.96
C PHE A 52 -4.86 4.41 -5.65
N THR A 53 -4.96 4.82 -6.91
CA THR A 53 -6.18 4.58 -7.71
C THR A 53 -5.86 3.76 -8.95
N GLY A 54 -6.72 2.81 -9.28
CA GLY A 54 -6.65 2.08 -10.54
C GLY A 54 -8.00 1.56 -10.98
N SER A 55 -8.10 1.20 -12.26
CA SER A 55 -9.32 0.68 -12.87
C SER A 55 -9.03 -0.40 -13.90
N GLY A 56 -10.02 -1.26 -14.16
CA GLY A 56 -9.91 -2.37 -15.10
C GLY A 56 -8.70 -3.25 -14.79
N ARG A 57 -7.83 -3.44 -15.78
CA ARG A 57 -6.63 -4.30 -15.67
C ARG A 57 -5.58 -3.79 -14.65
N ALA A 58 -5.71 -2.56 -14.16
CA ALA A 58 -4.80 -2.01 -13.15
C ALA A 58 -5.22 -2.27 -11.70
N VAL A 59 -6.42 -2.83 -11.44
CA VAL A 59 -6.95 -3.04 -10.08
C VAL A 59 -5.99 -3.88 -9.23
N THR A 60 -5.60 -5.07 -9.70
CA THR A 60 -4.69 -5.95 -8.95
C THR A 60 -3.36 -5.26 -8.64
N LYS A 61 -2.80 -4.53 -9.61
CA LYS A 61 -1.55 -3.78 -9.42
C LYS A 61 -1.69 -2.67 -8.36
N THR A 62 -2.85 -2.05 -8.29
CA THR A 62 -3.16 -1.01 -7.30
C THR A 62 -3.14 -1.58 -5.89
N ILE A 63 -3.76 -2.76 -5.71
CA ILE A 63 -3.71 -3.52 -4.45
C ILE A 63 -2.26 -3.88 -4.12
N THR A 64 -1.50 -4.41 -5.09
CA THR A 64 -0.08 -4.74 -4.88
C THR A 64 0.74 -3.53 -4.42
N CYS A 65 0.50 -2.34 -4.98
CA CYS A 65 1.17 -1.11 -4.55
C CYS A 65 0.86 -0.77 -3.08
N ALA A 66 -0.40 -0.87 -2.66
CA ALA A 66 -0.79 -0.62 -1.27
C ALA A 66 -0.16 -1.64 -0.30
N GLU A 67 -0.20 -2.93 -0.66
CA GLU A 67 0.38 -4.00 0.14
C GLU A 67 1.90 -3.86 0.32
N ILE A 68 2.62 -3.53 -0.74
CA ILE A 68 4.06 -3.27 -0.67
C ILE A 68 4.34 -2.07 0.25
N MET A 69 3.52 -1.02 0.17
CA MET A 69 3.69 0.17 1.00
C MET A 69 3.50 -0.14 2.49
N LYS A 70 2.41 -0.84 2.84
CA LYS A 70 2.13 -1.26 4.23
C LYS A 70 3.26 -2.10 4.81
N ARG A 71 3.77 -3.08 4.06
CA ARG A 71 4.89 -3.95 4.51
C ARG A 71 6.19 -3.19 4.75
N LYS A 72 6.45 -2.12 3.99
CA LYS A 72 7.71 -1.38 4.09
C LYS A 72 7.67 -0.25 5.13
N LEU A 73 6.51 0.36 5.36
CA LEU A 73 6.39 1.47 6.31
C LEU A 73 5.85 1.04 7.67
N GLY A 74 5.03 -0.02 7.73
CA GLY A 74 4.33 -0.42 8.95
C GLY A 74 3.34 0.65 9.44
N GLY A 75 2.47 0.29 10.39
CA GLY A 75 1.66 1.28 11.11
C GLY A 75 0.65 2.10 10.28
N LEU A 76 0.39 1.73 9.02
CA LEU A 76 -0.51 2.51 8.15
C LEU A 76 -1.97 2.09 8.32
N HIS A 77 -2.83 3.07 8.60
CA HIS A 77 -4.27 2.94 8.48
C HIS A 77 -4.65 2.89 7.01
N GLN A 78 -5.64 2.06 6.66
CA GLN A 78 -6.10 1.91 5.29
C GLN A 78 -7.59 2.23 5.18
N MET A 79 -7.98 2.89 4.09
CA MET A 79 -9.37 3.03 3.66
C MET A 79 -9.50 2.66 2.19
N THR A 80 -10.37 1.71 1.87
CA THR A 80 -10.58 1.23 0.50
C THR A 80 -11.99 1.56 0.01
N LYS A 81 -12.09 2.19 -1.16
CA LYS A 81 -13.36 2.48 -1.85
C LYS A 81 -13.40 1.81 -3.22
N LEU A 82 -14.53 1.21 -3.55
CA LEU A 82 -14.81 0.55 -4.83
C LEU A 82 -15.87 1.31 -5.61
N GLN A 83 -15.68 1.45 -6.91
CA GLN A 83 -16.60 2.16 -7.80
C GLN A 83 -16.56 1.54 -9.20
N TYR A 84 -17.61 1.74 -9.99
CA TYR A 84 -17.56 1.50 -11.43
C TYR A 84 -17.32 2.81 -12.18
N LYS A 85 -16.47 2.78 -13.22
CA LYS A 85 -16.20 3.92 -14.10
C LYS A 85 -16.65 3.60 -15.52
N GLY A 86 -17.43 4.49 -16.11
CA GLY A 86 -17.77 4.43 -17.53
C GLY A 86 -16.57 4.81 -18.39
N LEU A 87 -16.26 3.98 -19.37
CA LEU A 87 -15.27 4.20 -20.42
C LEU A 87 -16.01 4.25 -21.75
N ARG A 88 -15.82 5.33 -22.51
CA ARG A 88 -16.27 5.45 -23.89
C ARG A 88 -15.07 5.18 -24.78
N GLU A 89 -15.06 4.05 -25.47
CA GLU A 89 -14.05 3.74 -26.49
C GLU A 89 -14.65 4.01 -27.86
N VAL A 90 -14.06 4.94 -28.60
CA VAL A 90 -14.41 5.21 -29.98
C VAL A 90 -13.49 4.35 -30.85
N TRP A 91 -14.08 3.52 -31.71
CA TRP A 91 -13.36 2.68 -32.66
C TRP A 91 -13.72 3.13 -34.09
N GLU A 92 -12.71 3.40 -34.90
CA GLU A 92 -12.87 3.66 -36.35
C GLU A 92 -12.93 2.30 -37.07
N SER A 93 -14.01 2.06 -37.83
CA SER A 93 -14.10 0.86 -38.68
C SER A 93 -13.23 1.03 -39.92
N GLN A 94 -12.36 0.05 -40.22
CA GLN A 94 -11.45 0.09 -41.39
C GLN A 94 -12.16 -0.23 -42.72
N ASP A 95 -13.47 -0.53 -42.70
CA ASP A 95 -14.26 -0.79 -43.90
C ASP A 95 -14.63 0.53 -44.61
N GLU A 96 -14.77 0.50 -45.94
CA GLU A 96 -14.99 1.64 -46.87
C GLU A 96 -16.33 2.42 -46.68
N GLY A 97 -16.87 2.45 -45.47
CA GLY A 97 -17.98 3.31 -45.06
C GLY A 97 -17.69 3.79 -43.65
N ASP A 98 -17.31 5.06 -43.53
CA ASP A 98 -16.85 5.76 -42.32
C ASP A 98 -17.90 5.73 -41.19
N SER A 99 -17.95 4.61 -40.46
CA SER A 99 -18.89 4.40 -39.36
C SER A 99 -18.13 4.35 -38.03
N GLU A 100 -18.24 5.42 -37.25
CA GLU A 100 -17.67 5.51 -35.90
C GLU A 100 -18.45 4.59 -34.95
N VAL A 101 -17.81 3.53 -34.43
CA VAL A 101 -18.44 2.64 -33.44
C VAL A 101 -17.99 3.06 -32.04
N THR A 102 -18.88 3.70 -31.30
CA THR A 102 -18.67 3.98 -29.87
C THR A 102 -19.08 2.78 -29.01
N VAL A 103 -18.13 2.16 -28.32
CA VAL A 103 -18.39 1.13 -27.32
C VAL A 103 -18.35 1.73 -25.91
N HIS A 104 -19.44 1.56 -25.17
CA HIS A 104 -19.51 1.89 -23.76
C HIS A 104 -19.13 0.69 -22.90
N ARG A 105 -18.09 0.83 -22.08
CA ARG A 105 -17.63 -0.20 -21.13
C ARG A 105 -17.70 0.32 -19.71
N THR A 106 -18.12 -0.50 -18.77
CA THR A 106 -18.04 -0.21 -17.32
C THR A 106 -16.87 -0.97 -16.73
N LEU A 107 -15.90 -0.25 -16.17
CA LEU A 107 -14.71 -0.82 -15.55
C LEU A 107 -14.79 -0.76 -14.02
N PRO A 108 -14.45 -1.84 -13.30
CA PRO A 108 -14.25 -1.75 -11.86
C PRO A 108 -13.08 -0.82 -11.56
N SER A 109 -13.20 -0.01 -10.52
CA SER A 109 -12.18 0.90 -10.03
C SER A 109 -12.03 0.76 -8.52
N ILE A 110 -10.78 0.76 -8.08
CA ILE A 110 -10.41 0.73 -6.67
C ILE A 110 -9.60 1.98 -6.34
N SER A 111 -9.86 2.55 -5.17
CA SER A 111 -9.05 3.60 -4.57
C SER A 111 -8.69 3.21 -3.14
N ILE A 112 -7.41 3.27 -2.80
CA ILE A 112 -6.87 2.86 -1.50
C ILE A 112 -6.10 4.04 -0.92
N LEU A 113 -6.60 4.61 0.17
CA LEU A 113 -5.90 5.58 0.99
C LEU A 113 -5.07 4.82 2.04
N LEU A 114 -3.81 5.19 2.18
CA LEU A 114 -2.94 4.79 3.28
C LEU A 114 -2.54 6.03 4.07
N SER A 115 -2.66 5.98 5.39
CA SER A 115 -2.38 7.11 6.28
C SER A 115 -1.54 6.69 7.50
N LYS A 116 -0.59 7.56 7.88
CA LYS A 116 0.07 7.50 9.19
C LYS A 116 -0.84 7.98 10.34
N ASP A 117 -1.90 8.73 10.01
CA ASP A 117 -2.90 9.20 10.97
C ASP A 117 -4.03 8.17 11.10
N PRO A 118 -4.67 8.09 12.28
CA PRO A 118 -5.91 7.37 12.43
C PRO A 118 -6.97 7.86 11.44
N LEU A 119 -7.69 6.91 10.85
CA LEU A 119 -8.89 7.15 10.04
C LEU A 119 -10.12 6.72 10.85
N ASP A 120 -11.32 7.14 10.42
CA ASP A 120 -12.57 6.72 11.06
C ASP A 120 -12.74 5.19 11.00
N PRO A 121 -12.74 4.48 12.13
CA PRO A 121 -12.90 3.04 12.16
C PRO A 121 -14.29 2.54 11.77
N LEU A 122 -15.30 3.42 11.82
CA LEU A 122 -16.69 3.08 11.51
C LEU A 122 -16.98 3.21 10.00
N GLU A 123 -16.13 3.90 9.26
CA GLU A 123 -16.31 4.15 7.85
C GLU A 123 -16.10 2.85 7.04
N PRO A 124 -17.05 2.43 6.19
CA PRO A 124 -16.94 1.19 5.43
C PRO A 124 -15.71 1.17 4.52
N GLY A 125 -14.95 0.07 4.62
CA GLY A 125 -13.68 -0.10 3.90
C GLY A 125 -12.45 0.28 4.72
N TYR A 126 -12.62 0.71 5.98
CA TYR A 126 -11.52 0.87 6.92
C TYR A 126 -10.82 -0.46 7.22
N GLN A 127 -9.50 -0.41 7.36
CA GLN A 127 -8.69 -1.48 7.90
C GLN A 127 -7.62 -0.89 8.83
N PRO A 128 -7.48 -1.40 10.08
CA PRO A 128 -6.47 -0.92 11.01
C PRO A 128 -5.05 -1.30 10.55
N PRO A 129 -4.01 -0.64 11.09
CA PRO A 129 -2.64 -1.04 10.86
C PRO A 129 -2.41 -2.50 11.23
N GLU A 130 -1.65 -3.21 10.40
CA GLU A 130 -1.22 -4.57 10.72
C GLU A 130 -0.20 -4.51 11.86
N ASN A 131 -0.47 -5.21 12.96
CA ASN A 131 0.51 -5.38 14.03
C ASN A 131 1.75 -6.07 13.45
N SER A 132 2.94 -5.56 13.76
CA SER A 132 4.25 -6.03 13.31
C SER A 132 4.60 -7.45 13.81
N LEU A 133 3.72 -8.44 13.67
CA LEU A 133 4.02 -9.85 13.96
C LEU A 133 5.10 -10.45 13.03
N TRP A 134 5.61 -9.65 12.08
CA TRP A 134 6.68 -10.04 11.15
C TRP A 134 8.07 -9.51 11.54
N GLU A 135 8.19 -8.59 12.50
CA GLU A 135 9.51 -8.12 12.98
C GLU A 135 10.30 -9.22 13.69
N GLU A 136 9.63 -10.22 14.24
CA GLU A 136 10.29 -11.35 14.92
C GLU A 136 10.89 -12.39 13.95
N ARG A 137 10.50 -12.37 12.66
CA ARG A 137 10.96 -13.38 11.68
C ARG A 137 12.15 -12.95 10.82
N SER A 138 12.54 -11.69 10.85
CA SER A 138 13.63 -11.18 9.98
C SER A 138 14.87 -10.70 10.74
N GLY A 139 14.90 -10.80 12.07
CA GLY A 139 16.01 -10.30 12.91
C GLY A 139 16.84 -11.36 13.67
N GLY A 140 16.64 -12.65 13.42
CA GLY A 140 17.37 -13.72 14.14
C GLY A 140 18.60 -14.21 13.38
N ASP A 141 19.79 -13.69 13.70
CA ASP A 141 21.07 -14.31 13.32
C ASP A 141 21.10 -15.78 13.84
N PRO A 142 21.23 -16.80 12.96
CA PRO A 142 21.22 -18.22 13.35
C PRO A 142 22.29 -18.57 14.40
N GLN A 143 23.36 -17.77 14.47
CA GLN A 143 24.48 -17.98 15.39
C GLN A 143 24.09 -17.77 16.87
N ASN A 144 23.15 -16.86 17.15
CA ASN A 144 22.82 -16.49 18.54
C ASN A 144 21.83 -17.48 19.20
N ARG A 145 21.07 -18.24 18.39
CA ARG A 145 20.16 -19.31 18.86
C ARG A 145 20.91 -20.54 19.40
N PHE A 146 22.07 -20.87 18.84
CA PHE A 146 22.89 -21.97 19.34
C PHE A 146 23.58 -21.66 20.67
N ARG A 147 23.88 -20.37 20.93
CA ARG A 147 24.53 -19.96 22.17
C ARG A 147 23.57 -19.93 23.34
N SER A 148 22.32 -19.48 23.16
CA SER A 148 21.33 -19.42 24.24
C SER A 148 20.86 -20.81 24.71
N MET A 149 20.82 -21.80 23.82
CA MET A 149 20.51 -23.19 24.20
C MET A 149 21.65 -23.84 24.99
N GLN A 150 22.92 -23.50 24.70
CA GLN A 150 24.06 -24.03 25.47
C GLN A 150 24.22 -23.39 26.84
N THR A 151 24.00 -22.08 27.00
CA THR A 151 24.00 -21.45 28.34
C THR A 151 22.85 -21.98 29.19
N SER A 152 21.65 -22.13 28.63
CA SER A 152 20.51 -22.70 29.37
C SER A 152 20.75 -24.16 29.80
N GLN A 153 21.44 -24.96 28.99
CA GLN A 153 21.77 -26.34 29.33
C GLN A 153 22.90 -26.43 30.38
N MET A 154 23.86 -25.50 30.37
CA MET A 154 24.88 -25.40 31.41
C MET A 154 24.30 -24.94 32.75
N ASP A 155 23.39 -23.96 32.76
CA ASP A 155 22.75 -23.46 33.99
C ASP A 155 21.88 -24.54 34.67
N ILE A 156 21.14 -25.34 33.89
CA ILE A 156 20.32 -26.45 34.41
C ILE A 156 21.21 -27.53 35.06
N ASN A 157 22.32 -27.90 34.42
CA ASN A 157 23.23 -28.91 34.97
C ASN A 157 23.99 -28.40 36.20
N GLN A 158 24.25 -27.09 36.31
CA GLN A 158 24.90 -26.50 37.48
C GLN A 158 23.95 -26.40 38.69
N MET A 159 22.64 -26.27 38.45
CA MET A 159 21.62 -26.24 39.50
C MET A 159 21.38 -27.63 40.13
N LEU A 160 21.50 -28.71 39.34
CA LEU A 160 21.30 -30.09 39.81
C LEU A 160 22.46 -30.66 40.64
N HIS A 161 23.66 -30.06 40.58
CA HIS A 161 24.83 -30.48 41.38
C HIS A 161 24.99 -29.73 42.71
N ARG A 162 24.01 -28.88 43.08
CA ARG A 162 24.00 -28.13 44.35
C ARG A 162 22.85 -28.50 45.31
N CYS A 163 22.13 -29.59 45.03
CA CYS A 163 21.21 -30.21 45.98
C CYS A 163 21.84 -31.46 46.60
#